data_AF-K1RJD1-F1
#
_entry.id   AF-K1RJD1-F1
#
_cell.length_a   1.000
_cell.length_b   1.000
_cell.length_c   1.000
_cell.angle_alpha   90.00
_cell.angle_beta   90.00
_cell.angle_gamma   90.00
#
_symmetry.space_group_name_H-M   'P 1'
#
loop_
_entity.id
_entity.type
_entity.pdbx_description
1 polymer ?
#
loop_
_entity_poly.entity_id
_entity_poly.type
_entity_poly.pdbx_seq_one_letter_code
_entity_poly.pdbx_strand_id
1 'polypeptide(L)'
;NHPEVYMIMLLIDERPEEVTDMARTVNAEVIASTFDEPAERHVKIAGIVLEKAKRMVECGHDVVIFLDSITRLARAYNTVSPASGKVLSGGVDANALHKPKRFFGAARNIEGGGSLTILATALIDTGSKMDEVIFEEFKGTGNMELQLDRNLSNKRIFPAVNIVASSTRRDDLLQDKQTLDRMWILRKYLADMNPIEAMDFVKDRLEKTKDNDEFLMSMNS
;
A
#
# COMPACT_ATOMS: atom_id res chain seq x y z
N ASN A 1 4.21 -18.46 0.70
CA ASN A 1 5.13 -18.23 1.84
C ASN A 1 4.42 -18.28 3.17
N HIS A 2 3.23 -17.69 3.31
CA HIS A 2 2.46 -17.67 4.57
C HIS A 2 1.00 -18.12 4.37
N PRO A 3 0.73 -19.43 4.25
CA PRO A 3 -0.64 -19.95 4.05
C PRO A 3 -1.57 -19.76 5.26
N GLU A 4 -1.01 -19.51 6.45
CA GLU A 4 -1.74 -19.24 7.70
C GLU A 4 -2.42 -17.86 7.72
N VAL A 5 -1.93 -16.92 6.90
CA VAL A 5 -2.42 -15.55 6.86
C VAL A 5 -3.74 -15.47 6.11
N TYR A 6 -4.73 -14.83 6.74
CA TYR A 6 -6.01 -14.60 6.10
C TYR A 6 -5.96 -13.36 5.19
N MET A 7 -6.09 -13.57 3.88
CA MET A 7 -6.00 -12.51 2.88
C MET A 7 -7.37 -12.03 2.44
N ILE A 8 -7.58 -10.72 2.49
CA ILE A 8 -8.76 -10.03 2.00
C ILE A 8 -8.34 -9.05 0.90
N MET A 9 -8.91 -9.20 -0.29
CA MET A 9 -8.82 -8.21 -1.37
C MET A 9 -10.04 -7.30 -1.28
N LEU A 10 -9.85 -6.05 -0.88
CA LEU A 10 -10.91 -5.04 -0.80
C LEU A 10 -10.80 -4.08 -1.99
N LEU A 11 -11.71 -4.22 -2.96
CA LEU A 11 -11.74 -3.42 -4.19
C LEU A 11 -12.86 -2.38 -4.11
N ILE A 12 -12.52 -1.09 -4.18
CA ILE A 12 -13.44 0.02 -4.01
C ILE A 12 -13.42 0.91 -5.25
N ASP A 13 -14.59 1.11 -5.85
CA ASP A 13 -14.78 1.99 -7.00
C ASP A 13 -13.89 1.59 -8.19
N GLU A 14 -13.68 0.27 -8.33
CA GLU A 14 -12.94 -0.35 -9.42
C GLU A 14 -13.85 -0.95 -10.49
N ARG A 15 -13.26 -1.32 -11.63
CA ARG A 15 -14.03 -1.81 -12.78
C ARG A 15 -14.49 -3.26 -12.60
N PRO A 16 -15.72 -3.62 -13.06
CA PRO A 16 -16.23 -4.98 -12.94
C PRO A 16 -15.33 -6.06 -13.53
N GLU A 17 -14.64 -5.77 -14.64
CA GLU A 17 -13.71 -6.70 -15.28
C GLU A 17 -12.46 -6.98 -14.42
N GLU A 18 -11.92 -5.97 -13.75
CA GLU A 18 -10.77 -6.09 -12.85
C GLU A 18 -11.15 -6.87 -11.59
N VAL A 19 -12.35 -6.62 -11.05
CA VAL A 19 -12.92 -7.39 -9.93
C VAL A 19 -13.08 -8.86 -10.31
N THR A 20 -13.60 -9.13 -11.50
CA THR A 20 -13.85 -10.49 -11.98
C THR A 20 -12.54 -11.26 -12.21
N ASP A 21 -11.54 -10.59 -12.77
CA ASP A 21 -10.20 -11.18 -12.96
C ASP A 21 -9.56 -11.51 -11.61
N MET A 22 -9.59 -10.57 -10.66
CA MET A 22 -9.06 -10.78 -9.31
C MET A 22 -9.74 -11.97 -8.62
N ALA A 23 -11.07 -12.03 -8.64
CA ALA A 23 -11.85 -13.09 -8.01
C ALA A 23 -11.56 -14.49 -8.58
N ARG A 24 -11.05 -14.59 -9.81
CA ARG A 24 -10.71 -15.87 -10.45
C ARG A 24 -9.24 -16.24 -10.30
N THR A 25 -8.37 -15.25 -10.13
CA THR A 25 -6.92 -15.44 -10.21
C THR A 25 -6.27 -15.55 -8.83
N VAL A 26 -6.82 -14.90 -7.79
CA VAL A 26 -6.22 -14.94 -6.45
C VAL A 26 -6.93 -15.92 -5.52
N ASN A 27 -6.14 -16.63 -4.72
CA ASN A 27 -6.65 -17.44 -3.62
C ASN A 27 -6.79 -16.60 -2.35
N ALA A 28 -7.75 -15.67 -2.36
CA ALA A 28 -8.06 -14.76 -1.26
C ALA A 28 -9.56 -14.47 -1.20
N GLU A 29 -10.05 -13.96 -0.07
CA GLU A 29 -11.42 -13.47 -0.01
C GLU A 29 -11.52 -12.13 -0.77
N VAL A 30 -12.19 -12.13 -1.91
CA VAL A 30 -12.40 -10.92 -2.72
C VAL A 30 -13.73 -10.27 -2.37
N ILE A 31 -13.65 -9.04 -1.83
CA ILE A 31 -14.80 -8.22 -1.46
C ILE A 31 -14.71 -6.93 -2.28
N ALA A 32 -15.72 -6.68 -3.12
CA ALA A 32 -15.70 -5.56 -4.04
C ALA A 32 -16.98 -4.71 -3.97
N SER A 33 -16.82 -3.42 -4.26
CA SER A 33 -17.92 -2.51 -4.60
C SER A 33 -17.47 -1.71 -5.83
N THR A 34 -18.01 -2.06 -7.01
CA THR A 34 -17.62 -1.45 -8.29
C THR A 34 -18.05 0.01 -8.40
N PHE A 35 -17.52 0.74 -9.39
CA PHE A 35 -17.84 2.16 -9.62
C PHE A 35 -19.32 2.45 -9.90
N ASP A 36 -20.12 1.43 -10.26
CA ASP A 36 -21.56 1.56 -10.48
C ASP A 36 -22.35 1.77 -9.18
N GLU A 37 -21.73 1.49 -8.04
CA GLU A 37 -22.36 1.56 -6.73
C GLU A 37 -22.19 2.95 -6.07
N PRO A 38 -23.12 3.37 -5.20
CA PRO A 38 -23.03 4.67 -4.54
C PRO A 38 -21.93 4.71 -3.47
N ALA A 39 -21.42 5.92 -3.18
CA ALA A 39 -20.37 6.15 -2.20
C ALA A 39 -20.70 5.61 -0.79
N GLU A 40 -21.97 5.66 -0.38
CA GLU A 40 -22.46 5.09 0.87
C GLU A 40 -22.19 3.58 0.96
N ARG A 41 -22.31 2.87 -0.17
CA ARG A 41 -22.02 1.44 -0.22
C ARG A 41 -20.54 1.19 -0.05
N HIS A 42 -19.66 1.94 -0.71
CA HIS A 42 -18.21 1.80 -0.56
C HIS A 42 -17.81 1.95 0.91
N VAL A 43 -18.30 3.01 1.57
CA VAL A 43 -18.05 3.28 2.99
C VAL A 43 -18.57 2.16 3.87
N LYS A 44 -19.78 1.66 3.60
CA LYS A 44 -20.40 0.57 4.37
C LYS A 44 -19.63 -0.74 4.23
N ILE A 45 -19.27 -1.14 3.01
CA ILE A 45 -18.52 -2.37 2.76
C ILE A 45 -17.15 -2.31 3.41
N ALA A 46 -16.40 -1.22 3.23
CA ALA A 46 -15.11 -1.04 3.89
C ALA A 46 -15.22 -1.12 5.42
N GLY A 47 -16.27 -0.52 6.01
CA GLY A 47 -16.53 -0.61 7.44
C GLY A 47 -16.76 -2.04 7.94
N ILE A 48 -17.56 -2.83 7.21
CA ILE A 48 -17.82 -4.24 7.55
C ILE A 48 -16.54 -5.08 7.46
N VAL A 49 -15.76 -4.90 6.40
CA VAL A 49 -14.47 -5.61 6.21
C VAL A 49 -13.50 -5.29 7.34
N LEU A 50 -13.41 -4.02 7.74
CA LEU A 50 -12.55 -3.62 8.84
C LEU A 50 -12.98 -4.27 10.16
N GLU A 51 -14.27 -4.26 10.48
CA GLU A 51 -14.74 -4.89 11.71
C GLU A 51 -14.54 -6.41 11.69
N LYS A 52 -14.77 -7.08 10.54
CA LYS A 52 -14.44 -8.49 10.37
C LYS A 52 -12.96 -8.76 10.67
N ALA A 53 -12.06 -8.00 10.04
CA ALA A 53 -10.62 -8.17 10.25
C ALA A 53 -10.20 -7.96 11.71
N LYS A 54 -10.75 -6.94 12.39
CA LYS A 54 -10.49 -6.72 13.82
C LYS A 54 -10.91 -7.91 14.69
N ARG A 55 -12.11 -8.45 14.46
CA ARG A 55 -12.59 -9.63 15.22
C ARG A 55 -11.70 -10.85 14.99
N MET A 56 -11.20 -11.04 13.77
CA MET A 56 -10.26 -12.13 13.47
C MET A 56 -8.92 -11.97 14.19
N VAL A 57 -8.38 -10.74 14.21
CA VAL A 57 -7.14 -10.39 14.91
C VAL A 57 -7.27 -10.58 16.43
N GLU A 58 -8.42 -10.19 17.00
CA GLU A 58 -8.75 -10.44 18.42
C GLU A 58 -8.81 -11.94 18.76
N CYS A 59 -9.17 -12.78 17.79
CA CYS A 59 -9.12 -14.24 17.91
C CYS A 59 -7.74 -14.84 17.62
N GLY A 60 -6.69 -14.03 17.44
CA GLY A 60 -5.32 -14.49 17.24
C GLY A 60 -4.92 -14.76 15.78
N HIS A 61 -5.71 -14.32 14.78
CA HIS A 61 -5.37 -14.52 13.38
C HIS A 61 -4.55 -13.36 12.82
N ASP A 62 -3.58 -13.70 11.96
CA ASP A 62 -2.91 -12.72 11.11
C ASP A 62 -3.74 -12.44 9.86
N VAL A 63 -4.12 -11.18 9.67
CA VAL A 63 -5.00 -10.73 8.60
C VAL A 63 -4.28 -9.69 7.74
N VAL A 64 -4.31 -9.88 6.42
CA VAL A 64 -3.83 -8.91 5.44
C VAL A 64 -5.00 -8.40 4.62
N ILE A 65 -5.18 -7.09 4.58
CA ILE A 65 -6.11 -6.42 3.66
C ILE A 65 -5.30 -5.74 2.55
N PHE A 66 -5.52 -6.14 1.31
CA PHE A 66 -5.10 -5.39 0.14
C PHE A 66 -6.25 -4.48 -0.30
N LEU A 67 -6.09 -3.18 -0.11
CA LEU A 67 -7.09 -2.17 -0.45
C LEU A 67 -6.72 -1.47 -1.76
N ASP A 68 -7.57 -1.61 -2.78
CA ASP A 68 -7.45 -0.88 -4.04
C ASP A 68 -8.73 -0.04 -4.27
N SER A 69 -8.74 1.28 -3.99
CA SER A 69 -7.66 2.11 -3.44
C SER A 69 -8.07 2.96 -2.23
N ILE A 70 -7.10 3.39 -1.44
CA ILE A 70 -7.37 4.28 -0.30
C ILE A 70 -7.82 5.67 -0.73
N THR A 71 -7.33 6.14 -1.89
CA THR A 71 -7.72 7.44 -2.46
C THR A 71 -9.20 7.44 -2.83
N ARG A 72 -9.69 6.40 -3.51
CA ARG A 72 -11.11 6.25 -3.84
C ARG A 72 -11.98 6.11 -2.59
N LEU A 73 -11.52 5.34 -1.60
CA LEU A 73 -12.23 5.22 -0.33
C LEU A 73 -12.35 6.58 0.38
N ALA A 74 -11.26 7.37 0.43
CA ALA A 74 -11.28 8.70 1.03
C ALA A 74 -12.21 9.67 0.29
N ARG A 75 -12.26 9.61 -1.05
CA ARG A 75 -13.24 10.35 -1.86
C ARG A 75 -14.67 9.97 -1.51
N ALA A 76 -14.98 8.68 -1.38
CA ALA A 76 -16.30 8.22 -0.96
C ALA A 76 -16.69 8.75 0.42
N TYR A 77 -15.76 8.74 1.40
CA TYR A 77 -15.99 9.35 2.71
C TYR A 77 -16.22 10.86 2.64
N ASN A 78 -15.52 11.57 1.76
CA ASN A 78 -15.72 13.01 1.57
C ASN A 78 -17.10 13.34 1.01
N THR A 79 -17.60 12.55 0.06
CA THR A 79 -18.94 12.72 -0.52
C THR A 79 -20.06 12.45 0.50
N VAL A 80 -19.90 11.44 1.36
CA VAL A 80 -20.94 11.02 2.32
C VAL A 80 -20.92 11.83 3.62
N SER A 81 -19.81 12.51 3.91
CA SER A 81 -19.68 13.25 5.17
C SER A 81 -20.53 14.52 5.18
N PRO A 82 -21.26 14.82 6.27
CA PRO A 82 -21.93 16.10 6.43
C PRO A 82 -20.92 17.25 6.37
N ALA A 83 -21.28 18.35 5.71
CA ALA A 83 -20.42 19.52 5.61
C ALA A 83 -20.09 20.07 7.01
N SER A 84 -18.80 20.13 7.34
CA SER A 84 -18.31 20.68 8.60
C SER A 84 -18.24 22.21 8.62
N GLY A 85 -18.41 22.84 7.45
CA GLY A 85 -18.16 24.26 7.23
C GLY A 85 -16.68 24.64 7.11
N LYS A 86 -15.76 23.68 7.23
CA LYS A 86 -14.31 23.87 7.05
C LYS A 86 -13.80 22.99 5.92
N VAL A 87 -13.56 23.62 4.77
CA VAL A 87 -13.03 22.94 3.58
C VAL A 87 -11.53 23.23 3.47
N LEU A 88 -10.73 22.17 3.42
CA LEU A 88 -9.29 22.22 3.18
C LEU A 88 -9.01 22.53 1.69
N SER A 89 -7.73 22.77 1.38
CA SER A 89 -7.29 22.84 -0.02
C SER A 89 -7.75 21.60 -0.80
N GLY A 90 -8.11 21.77 -2.07
CA GLY A 90 -8.56 20.66 -2.92
C GLY A 90 -10.01 20.19 -2.69
N GLY A 91 -10.81 20.89 -1.87
CA GLY A 91 -12.24 20.56 -1.70
C GLY A 91 -12.52 19.42 -0.72
N VAL A 92 -11.54 19.07 0.11
CA VAL A 92 -11.66 18.03 1.13
C VAL A 92 -12.24 18.65 2.41
N ASP A 93 -13.32 18.09 2.94
CA ASP A 93 -13.83 18.50 4.24
C ASP A 93 -12.86 18.07 5.36
N ALA A 94 -12.60 18.96 6.33
CA ALA A 94 -11.65 18.68 7.41
C ALA A 94 -11.99 17.43 8.22
N ASN A 95 -13.27 17.07 8.34
CA ASN A 95 -13.72 15.89 9.08
C ASN A 95 -13.84 14.64 8.20
N ALA A 96 -13.86 14.79 6.87
CA ALA A 96 -14.02 13.66 5.95
C ALA A 96 -12.87 12.65 6.04
N LEU A 97 -11.64 13.10 6.32
CA LEU A 97 -10.47 12.24 6.38
C LEU A 97 -10.32 11.47 7.70
N HIS A 98 -11.08 11.83 8.75
CA HIS A 98 -10.95 11.19 10.06
C HIS A 98 -11.27 9.68 10.00
N LYS A 99 -12.35 9.30 9.32
CA LYS A 99 -12.75 7.88 9.20
C LYS A 99 -11.79 7.06 8.32
N PRO A 100 -11.38 7.51 7.11
CA PRO A 100 -10.34 6.86 6.33
C PRO A 100 -9.01 6.70 7.09
N LYS A 101 -8.55 7.74 7.80
CA LYS A 101 -7.32 7.65 8.63
C LYS A 101 -7.45 6.60 9.73
N ARG A 102 -8.63 6.51 10.37
CA ARG A 102 -8.90 5.45 11.35
C ARG A 102 -8.96 4.05 10.73
N PHE A 103 -9.45 3.92 9.49
CA PHE A 103 -9.40 2.65 8.76
C PHE A 103 -7.96 2.22 8.53
N PHE A 104 -7.13 3.09 7.96
CA PHE A 104 -5.74 2.75 7.64
C PHE A 104 -4.88 2.56 8.89
N GLY A 105 -5.03 3.44 9.89
CA GLY A 105 -4.38 3.33 11.20
C GLY A 105 -4.90 2.20 12.09
N ALA A 106 -5.86 1.38 11.61
CA ALA A 106 -6.22 0.15 12.29
C ALA A 106 -5.12 -0.90 12.17
N ALA A 107 -4.32 -0.88 11.09
CA ALA A 107 -3.19 -1.77 10.88
C ALA A 107 -2.21 -1.67 12.05
N ARG A 108 -1.88 -2.80 12.66
CA ARG A 108 -0.99 -2.91 13.82
C ARG A 108 -0.64 -4.37 14.09
N ASN A 109 0.53 -4.58 14.70
CA ASN A 109 0.87 -5.83 15.35
C ASN A 109 0.40 -5.81 16.81
N ILE A 110 -0.22 -6.88 17.31
CA ILE A 110 -0.72 -6.97 18.69
C ILE A 110 0.06 -8.02 19.46
N GLU A 111 0.69 -7.62 20.57
CA GLU A 111 1.39 -8.54 21.46
C GLU A 111 0.40 -9.51 22.12
N GLY A 112 0.65 -10.82 21.98
CA GLY A 112 -0.23 -11.87 22.50
C GLY A 112 -1.54 -12.07 21.71
N GLY A 113 -1.70 -11.41 20.56
CA GLY A 113 -2.80 -11.60 19.62
C GLY A 113 -2.30 -11.89 18.20
N GLY A 114 -3.15 -11.66 17.20
CA GLY A 114 -2.73 -11.67 15.80
C GLY A 114 -2.26 -10.29 15.33
N SER A 115 -1.97 -10.16 14.04
CA SER A 115 -1.62 -8.89 13.40
C SER A 115 -2.63 -8.48 12.32
N LEU A 116 -2.83 -7.17 12.18
CA LEU A 116 -3.57 -6.59 11.04
C LEU A 116 -2.61 -5.82 10.15
N THR A 117 -2.38 -6.32 8.96
CA THR A 117 -1.61 -5.62 7.92
C THR A 117 -2.58 -5.05 6.89
N ILE A 118 -2.39 -3.78 6.52
CA ILE A 118 -3.16 -3.14 5.44
C ILE A 118 -2.16 -2.60 4.44
N LEU A 119 -2.23 -3.09 3.21
CA LEU A 119 -1.50 -2.57 2.06
C LEU A 119 -2.52 -1.91 1.15
N ALA A 120 -2.37 -0.60 0.94
CA ALA A 120 -3.32 0.14 0.14
C ALA A 120 -2.62 0.90 -0.99
N THR A 121 -3.21 0.89 -2.17
CA THR A 121 -2.77 1.73 -3.28
C THR A 121 -3.24 3.16 -3.04
N ALA A 122 -2.38 4.12 -3.37
CA ALA A 122 -2.69 5.54 -3.34
C ALA A 122 -2.35 6.16 -4.69
N LEU A 123 -3.28 6.95 -5.23
CA LEU A 123 -3.09 7.63 -6.51
C LEU A 123 -2.38 8.98 -6.27
N ILE A 124 -1.30 9.21 -7.02
CA ILE A 124 -0.55 10.47 -7.08
C ILE A 124 -0.46 10.93 -8.53
N ASP A 125 -0.10 12.20 -8.75
CA ASP A 125 0.04 12.80 -10.09
C ASP A 125 -1.20 12.61 -10.99
N THR A 126 -2.39 12.67 -10.38
CA THR A 126 -3.69 12.60 -11.08
C THR A 126 -4.11 13.95 -11.66
N GLY A 127 -3.42 15.04 -11.28
CA GLY A 127 -3.82 16.42 -11.55
C GLY A 127 -4.93 16.94 -10.62
N SER A 128 -5.41 16.12 -9.67
CA SER A 128 -6.38 16.54 -8.67
C SER A 128 -5.71 16.97 -7.37
N LYS A 129 -5.87 18.24 -6.99
CA LYS A 129 -5.44 18.75 -5.67
C LYS A 129 -6.07 17.98 -4.50
N MET A 130 -7.24 17.39 -4.71
CA MET A 130 -7.90 16.55 -3.71
C MET A 130 -7.06 15.32 -3.39
N ASP A 131 -6.54 14.64 -4.43
CA ASP A 131 -5.75 13.43 -4.26
C ASP A 131 -4.39 13.72 -3.64
N GLU A 132 -3.76 14.84 -3.99
CA GLU A 132 -2.52 15.31 -3.37
C GLU A 132 -2.71 15.51 -1.85
N VAL A 133 -3.80 16.18 -1.44
CA VAL A 133 -4.11 16.39 -0.02
C VAL A 133 -4.42 15.07 0.70
N ILE A 134 -5.16 14.17 0.06
CA ILE A 134 -5.43 12.83 0.60
C ILE A 134 -4.13 12.06 0.81
N PHE A 135 -3.24 12.06 -0.18
CA PHE A 135 -1.96 11.35 -0.13
C PHE A 135 -1.09 11.85 1.03
N GLU A 136 -0.90 13.18 1.16
CA GLU A 136 -0.10 13.76 2.23
C GLU A 136 -0.64 13.41 3.63
N GLU A 137 -1.96 13.37 3.79
CA GLU A 137 -2.60 12.99 5.06
C GLU A 137 -2.38 11.51 5.43
N PHE A 138 -2.29 10.63 4.45
CA PHE A 138 -2.01 9.21 4.67
C PHE A 138 -0.53 8.88 4.81
N LYS A 139 0.35 9.65 4.16
CA LYS A 139 1.80 9.54 4.29
C LYS A 139 2.25 9.64 5.75
N GLY A 140 1.62 10.53 6.52
CA GLY A 140 1.87 10.65 7.96
C GLY A 140 1.33 9.49 8.81
N THR A 141 0.38 8.72 8.29
CA THR A 141 -0.30 7.63 9.01
C THR A 141 0.38 6.28 8.79
N GLY A 142 0.91 6.03 7.59
CA GLY A 142 1.63 4.80 7.24
C GLY A 142 3.04 4.70 7.80
N ASN A 143 3.61 3.50 7.75
CA ASN A 143 5.00 3.22 8.10
C ASN A 143 5.80 2.55 6.96
N MET A 144 5.17 2.26 5.82
CA MET A 144 5.82 1.72 4.62
C MET A 144 5.27 2.42 3.38
N GLU A 145 6.16 2.79 2.46
CA GLU A 145 5.85 3.42 1.18
C GLU A 145 6.60 2.68 0.07
N LEU A 146 5.86 2.19 -0.93
CA LEU A 146 6.39 1.62 -2.16
C LEU A 146 5.98 2.53 -3.32
N GLN A 147 6.90 3.37 -3.78
CA GLN A 147 6.61 4.35 -4.83
C GLN A 147 6.85 3.74 -6.20
N LEU A 148 5.90 3.93 -7.12
CA LEU A 148 6.01 3.50 -8.51
C LEU A 148 6.31 4.69 -9.42
N ASP A 149 7.28 4.55 -10.32
CA ASP A 149 7.72 5.63 -11.22
C ASP A 149 7.11 5.48 -12.61
N ARG A 150 6.42 6.55 -13.06
CA ARG A 150 5.79 6.58 -14.39
C ARG A 150 6.82 6.48 -15.52
N ASN A 151 8.03 7.00 -15.37
CA ASN A 151 9.07 6.95 -16.40
C ASN A 151 9.59 5.52 -16.59
N LEU A 152 9.74 4.75 -15.51
CA LEU A 152 10.07 3.32 -15.57
C LEU A 152 8.98 2.55 -16.34
N SER A 153 7.71 2.76 -15.96
CA SER A 153 6.57 2.12 -16.62
C SER A 153 6.46 2.49 -18.11
N ASN A 154 6.65 3.76 -18.47
CA ASN A 154 6.61 4.23 -19.86
C ASN A 154 7.69 3.57 -20.73
N LYS A 155 8.85 3.26 -20.14
CA LYS A 155 9.93 2.51 -20.80
C LYS A 155 9.75 1.00 -20.75
N ARG A 156 8.63 0.50 -20.21
CA ARG A 156 8.34 -0.93 -20.01
C ARG A 156 9.34 -1.64 -19.10
N ILE A 157 9.91 -0.91 -18.13
CA ILE A 157 10.78 -1.48 -17.11
C ILE A 157 9.88 -1.88 -15.92
N PHE A 158 9.82 -3.18 -15.65
CA PHE A 158 9.03 -3.75 -14.56
C PHE A 158 9.89 -4.64 -13.65
N PRO A 159 9.66 -4.63 -12.32
CA PRO A 159 8.70 -3.78 -11.61
C PRO A 159 9.10 -2.30 -11.63
N ALA A 160 8.12 -1.39 -11.82
CA ALA A 160 8.37 0.05 -12.00
C ALA A 160 8.59 0.78 -10.66
N VAL A 161 9.37 0.19 -9.75
CA VAL A 161 9.55 0.69 -8.38
C VAL A 161 10.67 1.73 -8.33
N ASN A 162 10.39 2.88 -7.73
CA ASN A 162 11.44 3.82 -7.36
C ASN A 162 12.12 3.34 -6.07
N ILE A 163 13.24 2.65 -6.20
CA ILE A 163 13.97 2.02 -5.09
C ILE A 163 14.48 3.07 -4.09
N VAL A 164 14.92 4.23 -4.58
CA VAL A 164 15.50 5.30 -3.76
C VAL A 164 14.42 5.96 -2.90
N ALA A 165 13.25 6.24 -3.49
CA ALA A 165 12.15 6.93 -2.81
C ALA A 165 11.30 6.00 -1.91
N SER A 166 11.30 4.69 -2.18
CA SER A 166 10.57 3.70 -1.36
C SER A 166 11.27 3.46 -0.03
N SER A 167 10.52 3.25 1.05
CA SER A 167 11.08 3.04 2.39
C SER A 167 10.12 2.33 3.35
N THR A 168 10.66 1.78 4.44
CA THR A 168 9.89 1.26 5.58
C THR A 168 10.51 1.79 6.85
N ARG A 169 9.70 2.30 7.78
CA ARG A 169 10.16 2.74 9.10
C ARG A 169 10.44 1.52 9.96
N ARG A 170 11.52 1.59 10.74
CA ARG A 170 11.92 0.53 11.67
C ARG A 170 12.12 -0.84 10.98
N ASP A 171 12.70 -0.82 9.78
CA ASP A 171 13.11 -2.04 9.08
C ASP A 171 14.18 -2.82 9.87
N ASP A 172 14.85 -2.18 10.84
CA ASP A 172 15.71 -2.82 11.85
C ASP A 172 15.04 -3.93 12.66
N LEU A 173 13.71 -3.91 12.77
CA LEU A 173 12.94 -4.93 13.47
C LEU A 173 12.54 -6.12 12.57
N LEU A 174 12.69 -5.97 11.25
CA LEU A 174 12.19 -6.91 10.25
C LEU A 174 13.30 -7.73 9.59
N GLN A 175 14.54 -7.23 9.64
CA GLN A 175 15.70 -7.81 8.97
C GLN A 175 16.81 -8.06 9.98
N ASP A 176 17.63 -9.07 9.73
CA ASP A 176 18.83 -9.29 10.53
C ASP A 176 19.89 -8.21 10.24
N LYS A 177 20.86 -8.08 11.15
CA LYS A 177 21.90 -7.04 11.07
C LYS A 177 22.73 -7.11 9.78
N GLN A 178 23.06 -8.31 9.31
CA GLN A 178 23.89 -8.49 8.12
C GLN A 178 23.14 -8.00 6.87
N THR A 179 21.85 -8.33 6.77
CA THR A 179 20.98 -7.85 5.70
C THR A 179 20.86 -6.32 5.72
N LEU A 180 20.65 -5.72 6.89
CA LEU A 180 20.55 -4.26 7.04
C LEU A 180 21.83 -3.53 6.61
N ASP A 181 23.00 -3.99 7.08
CA ASP A 181 24.29 -3.37 6.74
C ASP A 181 24.51 -3.39 5.21
N ARG A 182 24.11 -4.47 4.54
CA ARG A 182 24.23 -4.61 3.07
C ARG A 182 23.19 -3.78 2.32
N MET A 183 21.95 -3.77 2.76
CA MET A 183 20.91 -2.91 2.20
C MET A 183 21.30 -1.43 2.31
N TRP A 184 21.98 -1.03 3.39
CA TRP A 184 22.48 0.32 3.56
C TRP A 184 23.59 0.68 2.58
N ILE A 185 24.55 -0.23 2.34
CA ILE A 185 25.59 -0.05 1.31
C ILE A 185 24.95 0.07 -0.07
N LEU A 186 24.01 -0.81 -0.40
CA LEU A 186 23.25 -0.75 -1.65
C LEU A 186 22.53 0.59 -1.80
N ARG A 187 21.81 1.04 -0.76
CA ARG A 187 21.12 2.33 -0.79
C ARG A 187 22.07 3.51 -1.00
N LYS A 188 23.24 3.50 -0.38
CA LYS A 188 24.25 4.54 -0.60
C LYS A 188 24.76 4.55 -2.03
N TYR A 189 25.00 3.38 -2.60
CA TYR A 189 25.45 3.26 -3.98
C TYR A 189 24.40 3.74 -4.98
N LEU A 190 23.12 3.46 -4.71
CA LEU A 190 22.00 3.90 -5.56
C LEU A 190 21.61 5.37 -5.35
N ALA A 191 22.09 6.04 -4.30
CA ALA A 191 21.61 7.37 -3.91
C ALA A 191 21.88 8.45 -4.96
N ASP A 192 22.99 8.31 -5.71
CA ASP A 192 23.38 9.26 -6.76
C ASP A 192 22.82 8.89 -8.14
N MET A 193 22.10 7.76 -8.26
CA MET A 193 21.51 7.29 -9.51
C MET A 193 20.10 7.86 -9.71
N ASN A 194 19.72 8.09 -10.97
CA ASN A 194 18.31 8.32 -11.26
C ASN A 194 17.50 6.99 -11.17
N PRO A 195 16.16 7.03 -11.08
CA PRO A 195 15.35 5.82 -10.89
C PRO A 195 15.53 4.75 -11.98
N ILE A 196 15.85 5.15 -13.20
CA ILE A 196 16.05 4.23 -14.33
C ILE A 196 17.37 3.50 -14.17
N GLU A 197 18.46 4.23 -13.94
CA GLU A 197 19.80 3.67 -13.68
C GLU A 197 19.78 2.72 -12.47
N ALA A 198 19.12 3.14 -11.39
CA ALA A 198 19.02 2.33 -10.18
C ALA A 198 18.27 1.00 -10.43
N MET A 199 17.15 1.06 -11.15
CA MET A 199 16.36 -0.14 -11.47
C MET A 199 17.11 -1.06 -12.43
N ASP A 200 17.71 -0.52 -13.50
CA ASP A 200 18.47 -1.32 -14.47
C ASP A 200 19.67 -2.01 -13.80
N PHE A 201 20.39 -1.30 -12.91
CA PHE A 201 21.49 -1.87 -12.14
C PHE A 201 21.02 -3.01 -11.24
N VAL A 202 19.98 -2.78 -10.42
CA VAL A 202 19.48 -3.80 -9.49
C VAL A 202 18.94 -5.00 -10.24
N LYS A 203 18.18 -4.78 -11.33
CA LYS A 203 17.64 -5.84 -12.17
C LYS A 203 18.73 -6.70 -12.80
N ASP A 204 19.74 -6.08 -13.42
CA ASP A 204 20.87 -6.78 -14.03
C ASP A 204 21.62 -7.67 -13.02
N ARG A 205 21.74 -7.21 -11.77
CA ARG A 205 22.37 -7.98 -10.70
C ARG A 205 21.48 -9.12 -10.18
N LEU A 206 20.20 -8.85 -9.95
CA LEU A 206 19.25 -9.87 -9.49
C LEU A 206 19.11 -11.02 -10.50
N GLU A 207 19.09 -10.72 -11.80
CA GLU A 207 19.00 -11.75 -12.86
C GLU A 207 20.24 -12.66 -12.94
N LYS A 208 21.38 -12.22 -12.40
CA LYS A 208 22.64 -12.98 -12.35
C LYS A 208 22.80 -13.78 -11.05
N THR A 209 21.86 -13.65 -10.12
CA THR A 209 21.89 -14.30 -8.80
C THR A 209 20.71 -15.24 -8.67
N LYS A 210 20.88 -16.31 -7.90
CA LYS A 210 19.82 -17.29 -7.65
C LYS A 210 18.75 -16.75 -6.70
N ASP A 211 19.16 -15.99 -5.70
CA ASP A 211 18.31 -15.44 -4.65
C ASP A 211 18.86 -14.12 -4.09
N ASN A 212 18.07 -13.49 -3.21
CA ASN A 212 18.42 -12.20 -2.61
C ASN A 212 19.65 -12.30 -1.69
N ASP A 213 19.90 -13.46 -1.09
CA ASP A 213 21.06 -13.64 -0.21
C ASP A 213 22.35 -13.62 -1.03
N GLU A 214 22.38 -14.34 -2.16
CA GLU A 214 23.49 -14.30 -3.11
C GLU A 214 23.70 -12.90 -3.68
N PHE A 215 22.61 -12.21 -4.06
CA PHE A 215 22.67 -10.82 -4.53
C PHE A 215 23.34 -9.91 -3.50
N LEU A 216 22.86 -9.90 -2.26
CA LEU A 216 23.42 -9.07 -1.20
C LEU A 216 24.86 -9.48 -0.84
N MET A 217 25.22 -10.76 -0.98
CA MET A 217 26.61 -11.24 -0.80
C MET A 217 27.54 -10.73 -1.91
N SER A 218 27.07 -10.70 -3.16
CA SER A 218 27.86 -10.32 -4.32
C SER A 218 28.30 -8.85 -4.33
N MET A 219 27.67 -8.00 -3.50
CA MET A 219 27.98 -6.56 -3.40
C MET A 219 29.29 -6.24 -2.66
N ASN A 220 29.98 -7.25 -2.13
CA ASN A 220 31.22 -7.12 -1.36
C ASN A 220 32.50 -7.40 -2.16
N SER A 221 32.48 -7.20 -3.49
CA SER A 221 33.67 -7.31 -4.34
C SER A 221 33.92 -6.04 -5.13
#